data_AF-A0A1B7LC54-F1
#
_entry.id   AF-A0A1B7LC54-F1
#
_cell.length_a   1.000
_cell.length_b   1.000
_cell.length_c   1.000
_cell.angle_alpha   90.00
_cell.angle_beta   90.00
_cell.angle_gamma   90.00
#
_symmetry.space_group_name_H-M   'P 1'
#
loop_
_entity.id
_entity.type
_entity.pdbx_description
1 polymer ?
#
loop_
_entity_poly.entity_id
_entity_poly.type
_entity_poly.pdbx_seq_one_letter_code
_entity_poly.pdbx_strand_id
1 'polypeptide(L)' 'MFDGIMQPTHLILILIVVLIVFGPGKLPEAGKAMGKMVREFRRATSGALEEKEEPKPAGAPAAAQLAEATEKK' A
#
# COMPACT_ATOMS: atom_id res chain seq x y z
N MET A 1 -12.00 29.29 10.73
CA MET A 1 -13.16 28.42 11.08
C MET A 1 -12.88 26.92 10.89
N PHE A 2 -11.93 26.51 10.05
CA PHE A 2 -11.62 25.09 9.81
C PHE A 2 -10.33 24.57 10.47
N ASP A 3 -9.55 25.43 11.14
CA ASP A 3 -8.29 25.05 11.82
C ASP A 3 -8.44 23.94 12.88
N GLY A 4 -9.63 23.78 13.46
CA GLY A 4 -9.88 22.72 14.45
C GLY A 4 -9.92 21.31 13.87
N ILE A 5 -10.30 21.14 12.60
CA ILE A 5 -10.54 19.80 12.00
C ILE A 5 -9.22 19.08 11.69
N MET A 6 -8.15 19.84 11.43
CA MET A 6 -6.81 19.28 11.22
C MET A 6 -6.11 18.91 12.52
N GLN A 7 -6.70 19.19 13.69
CA GLN A 7 -6.12 18.70 14.94
C GLN A 7 -6.27 17.17 15.02
N PRO A 8 -5.18 16.43 15.29
CA PRO A 8 -5.19 14.97 15.38
C PRO A 8 -6.29 14.41 16.30
N THR A 9 -6.61 15.16 17.36
CA THR A 9 -7.65 14.83 18.33
C THR A 9 -9.04 14.71 17.70
N HIS A 10 -9.41 15.63 16.80
CA HIS A 10 -10.71 15.59 16.11
C HIS A 10 -10.77 14.42 15.11
N LEU A 11 -9.66 14.16 14.41
CA LEU A 11 -9.55 13.04 13.48
C LEU A 11 -9.74 11.69 14.20
N ILE A 12 -9.18 11.54 15.40
CA ILE A 12 -9.36 10.37 16.25
C ILE A 12 -10.82 10.23 16.70
N LEU A 13 -11.48 11.32 17.08
CA LEU A 13 -12.89 11.29 17.48
C LEU A 13 -13.79 10.79 16.33
N ILE A 14 -13.56 11.31 15.11
CA ILE A 14 -14.28 10.87 13.90
C ILE A 14 -13.97 9.41 13.60
N LEU A 15 -12.70 9.00 13.72
CA LEU A 15 -12.27 7.62 13.53
C LEU A 15 -13.02 6.68 14.49
N ILE A 16 -13.17 7.06 15.77
CA ILE A 16 -13.92 6.26 16.76
C ILE A 16 -15.39 6.11 16.34
N VAL A 17 -16.04 7.17 15.89
CA VAL A 17 -17.45 7.10 15.42
C VAL A 17 -17.56 6.16 14.21
N VAL A 18 -16.66 6.27 13.25
CA VAL A 18 -16.59 5.38 12.08
C VAL A 18 -16.33 3.93 12.52
N LEU A 19 -15.44 3.71 13.49
CA LEU A 19 -15.13 2.41 14.04
C LEU A 19 -16.32 1.77 14.76
N ILE A 20 -17.21 2.55 15.37
CA ILE A 20 -18.42 2.01 16.01
C ILE A 20 -19.43 1.57 14.94
N VAL A 21 -19.60 2.35 13.87
CA VAL A 21 -20.55 2.04 12.79
C VAL A 21 -20.07 0.88 11.91
N PHE A 22 -18.80 0.91 11.49
CA PHE A 22 -18.22 -0.08 10.58
C PHE A 22 -17.52 -1.23 11.31
N GLY A 23 -17.02 -1.02 12.53
CA GLY A 23 -16.21 -1.98 13.27
C GLY A 23 -14.70 -1.86 13.00
N PRO A 24 -13.83 -2.07 14.01
CA PRO A 24 -12.37 -2.03 13.86
C PRO A 24 -11.80 -3.10 12.93
N GLY A 25 -12.52 -4.21 12.70
CA GLY A 25 -12.12 -5.24 11.77
C GLY A 25 -12.39 -4.90 10.29
N LYS A 26 -13.35 -4.02 10.01
CA LYS A 26 -13.78 -3.74 8.63
C LYS A 26 -12.94 -2.68 7.93
N LEU A 27 -12.40 -1.71 8.67
CA LEU A 27 -11.43 -0.75 8.15
C LEU A 27 -10.16 -1.40 7.54
N PRO A 28 -9.46 -2.32 8.22
CA PRO A 28 -8.30 -2.99 7.64
C PRO A 28 -8.68 -3.98 6.53
N GLU A 29 -9.86 -4.60 6.59
CA GLU A 29 -10.37 -5.48 5.52
C GLU A 29 -10.62 -4.69 4.22
N ALA A 30 -11.30 -3.53 4.33
CA ALA A 30 -11.51 -2.60 3.22
C ALA A 30 -10.19 -2.05 2.68
N GLY A 31 -9.26 -1.66 3.56
CA GLY A 31 -7.93 -1.21 3.18
C GLY A 31 -7.11 -2.27 2.43
N LYS A 32 -7.22 -3.55 2.81
CA LYS A 32 -6.56 -4.67 2.11
C LYS A 32 -7.15 -4.86 0.70
N ALA A 33 -8.46 -4.80 0.53
CA ALA A 33 -9.11 -4.92 -0.77
C ALA A 33 -8.74 -3.75 -1.69
N MET A 34 -8.82 -2.52 -1.18
CA MET A 34 -8.44 -1.31 -1.90
C MET A 34 -6.94 -1.26 -2.22
N GLY A 35 -6.08 -1.74 -1.31
CA GLY A 35 -4.64 -1.85 -1.53
C GLY A 35 -4.29 -2.82 -2.66
N LYS A 36 -4.99 -3.96 -2.76
CA LYS A 36 -4.84 -4.87 -3.91
C LYS A 36 -5.25 -4.19 -5.21
N MET A 37 -6.40 -3.50 -5.22
CA MET A 37 -6.85 -2.74 -6.40
C MET A 37 -5.83 -1.68 -6.81
N VAL A 38 -5.32 -0.87 -5.88
CA VAL A 38 -4.31 0.15 -6.17
C VAL A 38 -3.01 -0.47 -6.69
N ARG A 39 -2.61 -1.64 -6.18
CA ARG A 39 -1.40 -2.33 -6.64
C ARG A 39 -1.54 -2.86 -8.06
N GLU A 40 -2.68 -3.48 -8.39
CA GLU A 40 -2.98 -3.93 -9.74
C GLU A 40 -3.15 -2.74 -10.70
N PHE A 41 -3.83 -1.67 -10.25
CA PHE A 41 -3.97 -0.43 -11.01
C PHE A 41 -2.60 0.21 -11.32
N ARG A 42 -1.70 0.28 -10.33
CA ARG A 42 -0.33 0.76 -10.55
C ARG A 42 0.42 -0.12 -11.53
N ARG A 43 0.30 -1.45 -11.46
CA ARG A 43 0.95 -2.37 -12.41
C ARG A 43 0.45 -2.19 -13.84
N ALA A 44 -0.86 -2.11 -14.02
CA ALA A 44 -1.47 -1.89 -15.33
C ALA A 44 -1.08 -0.51 -15.90
N THR A 45 -1.05 0.52 -15.06
CA THR A 45 -0.68 1.88 -15.47
C THR A 45 0.82 2.02 -15.73
N SER A 46 1.68 1.41 -14.89
CA SER A 46 3.13 1.42 -15.08
C SER A 46 3.54 0.65 -16.33
N GLY A 47 2.92 -0.50 -16.64
CA GLY A 47 3.17 -1.22 -17.88
C GLY A 47 2.74 -0.44 -19.14
N ALA A 48 1.68 0.36 -19.04
CA ALA A 48 1.26 1.26 -20.13
C ALA A 48 2.19 2.49 -20.29
N LEU A 49 2.91 2.88 -19.22
CA LEU A 49 3.90 3.95 -19.26
C LEU A 49 5.29 3.44 -19.71
N GLU A 50 5.60 2.17 -19.47
CA GLU A 50 6.86 1.51 -19.85
C GLU A 50 6.93 1.12 -21.34
N GLU A 51 5.87 1.24 -22.14
CA GLU A 51 5.96 1.08 -23.61
C GLU A 51 6.84 2.18 -24.26
N LYS A 52 7.29 3.20 -23.50
CA LYS A 52 8.16 4.26 -24.00
C LYS A 52 9.62 4.22 -23.54
N GLU A 53 10.01 3.46 -22.51
CA GLU A 53 11.42 3.37 -22.07
C GLU A 53 11.77 1.99 -21.49
N GLU A 54 12.96 1.53 -21.85
CA GLU A 54 13.65 0.27 -21.54
C GLU A 54 13.56 -0.25 -20.08
N PRO A 55 13.79 -1.56 -19.84
CA PRO A 55 13.24 -2.29 -18.71
C PRO A 55 14.00 -2.00 -17.40
N LYS A 56 13.27 -1.65 -16.34
CA LYS A 56 13.81 -1.64 -14.97
C LYS A 56 13.05 -2.65 -14.10
N PRO A 57 13.74 -3.57 -13.41
CA PRO A 57 13.08 -4.63 -12.65
C PRO A 57 12.48 -4.05 -11.36
N ALA A 58 11.22 -3.62 -11.43
CA ALA A 58 10.46 -3.19 -10.27
C ALA A 58 9.64 -4.36 -9.72
N GLY A 59 10.27 -5.28 -8.98
CA GLY A 59 9.48 -6.28 -8.26
C GLY A 59 10.11 -7.47 -7.54
N ALA A 60 11.43 -7.61 -7.40
CA ALA A 60 12.07 -8.48 -6.40
C ALA A 60 13.59 -8.26 -6.45
N PRO A 61 14.20 -7.62 -5.44
CA PRO A 61 15.13 -8.40 -4.60
C PRO A 61 15.24 -7.84 -3.17
N ALA A 62 14.73 -8.53 -2.15
CA ALA A 62 15.07 -8.15 -0.77
C ALA A 62 15.06 -9.28 0.28
N ALA A 63 14.67 -10.52 -0.04
CA ALA A 63 14.62 -11.55 1.02
C ALA A 63 15.06 -12.98 0.63
N ALA A 64 15.49 -13.26 -0.61
CA ALA A 64 15.65 -14.67 -1.04
C ALA A 64 16.91 -15.03 -1.84
N GLN A 65 17.92 -14.15 -2.01
CA GLN A 65 19.09 -14.49 -2.85
C GLN A 65 20.46 -14.20 -2.19
N LEU A 66 20.51 -13.96 -0.88
CA LEU A 66 21.77 -13.75 -0.15
C LEU A 66 22.27 -14.98 0.63
N ALA A 67 21.77 -16.19 0.33
CA ALA A 67 22.09 -17.38 1.12
C ALA A 67 22.55 -18.64 0.34
N GLU A 68 22.60 -18.69 -1.00
CA GLU A 68 22.78 -20.00 -1.69
C GLU A 68 23.72 -20.04 -2.91
N ALA A 69 24.75 -19.19 -3.02
CA ALA A 69 25.70 -19.30 -4.16
C ALA A 69 27.18 -19.01 -3.85
N THR A 70 27.61 -19.20 -2.60
CA THR A 70 29.04 -19.08 -2.22
C THR A 70 29.57 -20.31 -1.50
N GLU A 71 29.41 -21.51 -2.08
CA GLU A 71 30.26 -22.66 -1.76
C GLU A 71 30.26 -23.70 -2.91
N LYS A 72 30.90 -23.37 -4.05
CA LYS A 72 31.50 -24.40 -4.92
C LYS A 72 32.46 -23.81 -5.96
N LYS A 73 33.68 -23.45 -5.55
CA LYS A 73 34.91 -23.81 -6.30
C LYS A 73 36.16 -23.50 -5.48
#